data_AF-A0A5B8LNS3-F1
#
_entry.id   AF-A0A5B8LNS3-F1
#
_cell.length_a   1.000
_cell.length_b   1.000
_cell.length_c   1.000
_cell.angle_alpha   90.00
_cell.angle_beta   90.00
_cell.angle_gamma   90.00
#
_symmetry.space_group_name_H-M   'P 1'
#
loop_
_entity.id
_entity.type
_entity.pdbx_description
1 polymer ?
#
loop_
_entity_poly.entity_id
_entity_poly.type
_entity_poly.pdbx_seq_one_letter_code
_entity_poly.pdbx_strand_id
1 'polypeptide(L)'
;MYRFLALASRFTRDERGAFAVVFGLMAIVLIALGGAVVDYVALQQAKSRAQIALDAAALALQPQIFNEPINIADISDKAAALLEDRLGNAFGVGVTFSTPVANVAAGSLILEAQVSMPTMFVSLVGVQQLNAGIRSEAQRMMLDLEVAMVLDNSGSMAGSRISNLKTAARCATNILLYDAVNDTTCDPLGGATVKENVKIGLVPFALMVNIGTQFKNESWLDWAGISPSANLNFDDDDNQNTPFNGPVNRAALFTATNSEWKGCVEAREEPYDTTDDVPDTPEKLFLPLFSPDPYGNLTNNYLSDYGGTCQVKTCTQTQVQRNCSTDRWGNVSCSGATTNTYSQRIGSVTTNLGASSCLPASLTQIGNASLSKSGSTYTTTTTYSLLTPRELQERLCKYNGSNISDSRTNFNCPGTAMLPLTNVPNTLTTRINQMVASGNTNIQQGTIWGVHMLTDTEPLTEALPRSDSVAKALIVMTDGENYPAWGNDMNGGAYFSWGYRWNNRLAPPEETDSFDKMSDAMDTKTLAACKTARDLGIRVYVVGLAVASGLKAMLEECASGPEYAFFPNTPSDLVDDFKEIAGRLAPLRLAQ
;
A
#
# COMPACT_ATOMS: atom_id res chain seq x y z
N MET A 1 25.40 14.64 113.13
CA MET A 1 26.31 14.36 111.99
C MET A 1 26.41 12.87 111.62
N TYR A 2 26.46 11.94 112.59
CA TYR A 2 26.56 10.47 112.32
C TYR A 2 25.41 9.85 111.49
N ARG A 3 24.16 10.32 111.65
CA ARG A 3 23.02 9.80 110.84
C ARG A 3 23.09 10.19 109.36
N PHE A 4 23.72 11.32 109.02
CA PHE A 4 23.84 11.80 107.64
C PHE A 4 24.90 11.02 106.87
N LEU A 5 26.02 10.67 107.54
CA LEU A 5 27.07 9.82 106.99
C LEU A 5 26.57 8.38 106.74
N ALA A 6 25.73 7.84 107.63
CA ALA A 6 25.14 6.52 107.45
C ALA A 6 24.14 6.48 106.26
N LEU A 7 23.31 7.52 106.09
CA LEU A 7 22.40 7.66 104.94
C LEU A 7 23.15 7.85 103.61
N ALA A 8 24.24 8.63 103.59
CA ALA A 8 25.08 8.81 102.42
C ALA A 8 25.78 7.50 101.99
N SER A 9 26.25 6.69 102.95
CA SER A 9 26.87 5.38 102.68
C SER A 9 25.88 4.33 102.14
N ARG A 10 24.58 4.49 102.43
CA ARG A 10 23.52 3.64 101.86
C ARG A 10 23.15 4.08 100.44
N PHE A 11 23.23 5.38 100.13
CA PHE A 11 22.98 5.91 98.79
C PHE A 11 24.09 5.53 97.79
N THR A 12 25.35 5.50 98.23
CA THR A 12 26.47 5.07 97.35
C THR A 12 26.51 3.56 97.09
N ARG A 13 25.71 2.77 97.81
CA ARG A 13 25.57 1.31 97.65
C ARG A 13 24.26 0.89 96.97
N ASP A 14 23.43 1.84 96.55
CA ASP A 14 22.11 1.56 95.96
C ASP A 14 22.21 1.39 94.44
N GLU A 15 22.29 0.14 93.98
CA GLU A 15 22.40 -0.22 92.55
C GLU A 15 21.08 -0.10 91.77
N ARG A 16 19.96 0.22 92.43
CA ARG A 16 18.63 0.33 91.81
C ARG A 16 18.53 1.44 90.76
N GLY A 17 19.46 2.41 90.75
CA GLY A 17 19.54 3.48 89.76
C GLY A 17 20.26 3.11 88.46
N ALA A 18 21.06 2.03 88.43
CA ALA A 18 21.82 1.64 87.24
C ALA A 18 20.90 1.26 86.06
N PHE A 19 19.75 0.65 86.36
CA PHE A 19 18.73 0.34 85.35
C PHE A 19 18.19 1.61 84.68
N ALA A 20 17.97 2.70 85.41
CA ALA A 20 17.48 3.96 84.84
C ALA A 20 18.50 4.60 83.88
N VAL A 21 19.80 4.48 84.17
CA VAL A 21 20.88 4.97 83.30
C VAL A 21 20.99 4.14 82.02
N VAL A 22 20.96 2.81 82.13
CA VAL A 22 20.98 1.91 80.95
C VAL A 22 19.70 2.05 80.12
N PHE A 23 18.54 2.18 80.76
CA PHE A 23 17.27 2.43 80.10
C PHE A 23 17.26 3.77 79.37
N GLY A 24 17.77 4.85 79.98
CA GLY A 24 17.88 6.16 79.34
C GLY A 24 18.77 6.12 78.09
N LEU A 25 19.91 5.44 78.16
CA LEU A 25 20.80 5.25 77.01
C LEU A 25 20.16 4.39 75.90
N MET A 26 19.51 3.28 76.25
CA MET A 26 18.81 2.41 75.29
C MET A 26 17.59 3.09 74.67
N ALA A 27 16.85 3.90 75.43
CA ALA A 27 15.70 4.65 74.93
C ALA A 27 16.11 5.63 73.82
N ILE A 28 17.25 6.31 73.96
CA ILE A 28 17.79 7.19 72.90
C ILE A 28 18.10 6.40 71.64
N VAL A 29 18.72 5.22 71.77
CA VAL A 29 19.05 4.36 70.61
C VAL A 29 17.80 3.82 69.91
N LEU A 30 16.79 3.40 70.68
CA LEU A 30 15.52 2.90 70.13
C LEU A 30 14.71 4.00 69.45
N ILE A 31 14.67 5.21 70.03
CA ILE A 31 14.04 6.38 69.41
C ILE A 31 14.79 6.79 68.13
N ALA A 32 16.13 6.76 68.15
CA ALA A 32 16.93 7.06 66.96
C ALA A 32 16.70 6.03 65.84
N LEU A 33 16.64 4.73 66.16
CA LEU A 33 16.35 3.68 65.17
C LEU A 33 14.92 3.77 64.62
N GLY A 34 13.93 3.94 65.49
CA GLY A 34 12.54 4.10 65.06
C GLY A 34 12.33 5.38 64.23
N GLY A 35 12.99 6.46 64.65
CA GLY A 35 12.98 7.73 63.93
C GLY A 35 13.72 7.67 62.58
N ALA A 36 14.79 6.90 62.47
CA ALA A 36 15.49 6.68 61.20
C ALA A 36 14.59 6.00 60.15
N VAL A 37 13.71 5.09 60.57
CA VAL A 37 12.72 4.49 59.67
C VAL A 37 11.72 5.53 59.18
N VAL A 38 11.24 6.42 60.06
CA VAL A 38 10.31 7.50 59.68
C VAL A 38 10.97 8.46 58.70
N ASP A 39 12.20 8.91 58.97
CA ASP A 39 12.95 9.80 58.09
C ASP A 39 13.25 9.13 56.73
N TYR A 40 13.57 7.83 56.71
CA TYR A 40 13.77 7.08 55.46
C TYR A 40 12.47 6.97 54.65
N VAL A 41 11.35 6.65 55.28
CA VAL A 41 10.05 6.57 54.60
C VAL A 41 9.66 7.94 54.03
N ALA A 42 9.89 9.02 54.79
CA ALA A 42 9.67 10.38 54.32
C ALA A 42 10.54 10.71 53.09
N LEU A 43 11.83 10.34 53.11
CA LEU A 43 12.73 10.51 51.96
C LEU A 43 12.25 9.72 50.74
N GLN A 44 11.81 8.48 50.91
CA GLN A 44 11.31 7.67 49.78
C GLN A 44 10.01 8.24 49.19
N GLN A 45 9.11 8.76 50.03
CA GLN A 45 7.90 9.44 49.55
C GLN A 45 8.24 10.72 48.78
N ALA A 46 9.19 11.53 49.28
CA ALA A 46 9.67 12.72 48.60
C ALA A 46 10.33 12.36 47.25
N LYS A 47 11.20 11.34 47.24
CA LYS A 47 11.85 10.84 46.03
C LYS A 47 10.84 10.39 44.98
N SER A 48 9.84 9.59 45.36
CA SER A 48 8.82 9.09 44.43
C SER A 48 8.00 10.22 43.80
N ARG A 49 7.59 11.22 44.60
CA ARG A 49 6.87 12.40 44.09
C ARG A 49 7.76 13.25 43.18
N ALA A 50 9.02 13.45 43.55
CA ALA A 50 9.97 14.20 42.75
C ALA A 50 10.28 13.52 41.42
N GLN A 51 10.36 12.18 41.39
CA GLN A 51 10.52 11.42 40.14
C GLN A 51 9.33 11.65 39.20
N ILE A 52 8.09 11.52 39.70
CA ILE A 52 6.88 11.75 38.88
C ILE A 52 6.86 13.19 38.31
N ALA A 53 7.26 14.16 39.12
CA ALA A 53 7.37 15.55 38.67
C ALA A 53 8.47 15.74 37.62
N LEU A 54 9.63 15.09 37.78
CA LEU A 54 10.75 15.13 36.85
C LEU A 54 10.41 14.47 35.52
N ASP A 55 9.69 13.36 35.54
CA ASP A 55 9.21 12.68 34.34
C ASP A 55 8.26 13.60 33.55
N ALA A 56 7.30 14.24 34.24
CA ALA A 56 6.40 15.21 33.62
C ALA A 56 7.14 16.44 33.05
N ALA A 57 8.18 16.92 33.75
CA ALA A 57 9.00 18.03 33.29
C ALA A 57 9.86 17.65 32.07
N ALA A 58 10.48 16.47 32.08
CA ALA A 58 11.25 15.97 30.95
C ALA A 58 10.38 15.94 29.68
N LEU A 59 9.13 15.51 29.80
CA LEU A 59 8.19 15.46 28.69
C LEU A 59 7.71 16.82 28.21
N ALA A 60 7.37 17.71 29.13
CA ALA A 60 6.89 19.05 28.78
C ALA A 60 7.98 19.88 28.10
N LEU A 61 9.25 19.62 28.41
CA LEU A 61 10.38 20.43 27.97
C LEU A 61 11.18 19.79 26.84
N GLN A 62 11.06 18.48 26.60
CA GLN A 62 11.71 17.79 25.48
C GLN A 62 11.49 18.52 24.14
N PRO A 63 10.29 19.02 23.77
CA PRO A 63 10.10 19.72 22.50
C PRO A 63 10.96 20.98 22.32
N GLN A 64 11.39 21.61 23.41
CA GLN A 64 12.15 22.87 23.38
C GLN A 64 13.61 22.65 22.95
N ILE A 65 14.12 21.41 22.91
CA ILE A 65 15.48 21.11 22.42
C ILE A 65 15.64 21.34 20.91
N PHE A 66 14.54 21.57 20.18
CA PHE A 66 14.54 21.82 18.74
C PHE A 66 14.35 23.30 18.38
N ASN A 67 14.22 24.19 19.37
CA ASN A 67 14.20 25.63 19.10
C ASN A 67 15.62 26.09 18.75
N GLU A 68 15.79 26.81 17.64
CA GLU A 68 17.09 27.36 17.23
C GLU A 68 17.20 28.85 17.60
N PRO A 69 18.19 29.27 18.42
CA PRO A 69 19.19 28.45 19.11
C PRO A 69 18.64 27.77 20.38
N ILE A 70 19.17 26.60 20.70
CA ILE A 70 18.77 25.84 21.91
C ILE A 70 19.16 26.63 23.16
N ASN A 71 18.18 26.95 24.00
CA ASN A 71 18.40 27.64 25.27
C ASN A 71 18.31 26.67 26.45
N ILE A 72 19.44 26.04 26.77
CA ILE A 72 19.54 25.06 27.88
C ILE A 72 19.24 25.72 29.24
N ALA A 73 19.53 27.01 29.41
CA ALA A 73 19.24 27.74 30.64
C ALA A 73 17.72 27.88 30.87
N ASP A 74 16.97 28.23 29.82
CA ASP A 74 15.50 28.33 29.89
C ASP A 74 14.83 26.97 30.15
N ILE A 75 15.36 25.88 29.57
CA ILE A 75 14.92 24.51 29.87
C ILE A 75 15.16 24.18 31.35
N SER A 76 16.33 24.54 31.89
CA SER A 76 16.65 24.32 33.31
C SER A 76 15.71 25.10 34.23
N ASP A 77 15.45 26.37 33.93
CA ASP A 77 14.59 27.24 34.75
C ASP A 77 13.14 26.75 34.76
N LYS A 78 12.62 26.33 33.60
CA LYS A 78 11.27 25.75 33.49
C LYS A 78 11.16 24.38 34.16
N ALA A 79 12.20 23.56 34.09
CA ALA A 79 12.23 22.27 34.77
C ALA A 79 12.18 22.45 36.29
N ALA A 80 12.91 23.44 36.80
CA ALA A 80 12.88 23.82 38.21
C ALA A 80 11.49 24.31 38.64
N ALA A 81 10.87 25.20 37.87
CA ALA A 81 9.53 25.69 38.16
C ALA A 81 8.47 24.57 38.19
N LEU A 82 8.54 23.61 37.27
CA LEU A 82 7.62 22.46 37.23
C LEU A 82 7.80 21.51 38.42
N LEU A 83 9.04 21.27 38.86
CA LEU A 83 9.29 20.47 40.05
C LEU A 83 8.84 21.19 41.32
N GLU A 84 9.12 22.48 41.45
CA GLU A 84 8.75 23.28 42.62
C GLU A 84 7.22 23.37 42.78
N ASP A 85 6.50 23.58 41.68
CA ASP A 85 5.03 23.57 41.66
C ASP A 85 4.45 22.22 42.13
N ARG A 86 5.07 21.11 41.72
CA ARG A 86 4.56 19.76 42.02
C ARG A 86 4.98 19.21 43.37
N LEU A 87 6.14 19.60 43.88
CA LEU A 87 6.61 19.22 45.21
C LEU A 87 5.91 20.05 46.29
N GLY A 88 5.54 21.30 45.96
CA GLY A 88 5.02 22.26 46.90
C GLY A 88 6.01 22.54 48.04
N ASN A 89 5.70 23.50 48.91
CA ASN A 89 6.45 23.74 50.15
C ASN A 89 6.30 22.60 51.19
N ALA A 90 6.09 21.36 50.75
CA ALA A 90 5.97 20.20 51.60
C ALA A 90 7.35 19.85 52.18
N PHE A 91 7.51 20.05 53.49
CA PHE A 91 8.60 19.52 54.32
C PHE A 91 9.99 20.17 54.23
N GLY A 92 10.12 21.39 53.68
CA GLY A 92 11.43 22.06 53.59
C GLY A 92 12.42 21.30 52.71
N VAL A 93 11.90 20.58 51.70
CA VAL A 93 12.66 19.82 50.74
C VAL A 93 13.43 20.77 49.83
N GLY A 94 14.75 20.65 49.80
CA GLY A 94 15.61 21.35 48.85
C GLY A 94 15.78 20.53 47.58
N VAL A 95 15.71 21.17 46.41
CA VAL A 95 16.02 20.52 45.12
C VAL A 95 17.19 21.24 44.47
N THR A 96 18.20 20.49 44.06
CA THR A 96 19.31 21.00 43.24
C THR A 96 19.32 20.32 41.89
N PHE A 97 19.37 21.12 40.82
CA PHE A 97 19.38 20.62 39.44
C PHE A 97 20.80 20.50 38.91
N SER A 98 21.02 19.45 38.12
CA SER A 98 22.19 19.34 37.25
C SER A 98 21.86 19.93 35.87
N THR A 99 22.87 20.34 35.12
CA THR A 99 22.68 20.91 33.78
C THR A 99 21.99 19.91 32.86
N PRO A 100 20.84 20.25 32.23
CA PRO A 100 20.16 19.38 31.29
C PRO A 100 21.08 18.95 30.14
N VAL A 101 21.01 17.68 29.76
CA VAL A 101 21.74 17.16 28.60
C VAL A 101 20.75 16.93 27.46
N ALA A 102 20.86 17.74 26.41
CA ALA A 102 20.06 17.59 25.20
C ALA A 102 20.91 16.96 24.08
N ASN A 103 20.37 15.91 23.45
CA ASN A 103 20.92 15.33 22.23
C ASN A 103 19.88 15.46 21.12
N VAL A 104 20.06 16.47 20.26
CA VAL A 104 19.14 16.77 19.15
C VAL A 104 19.08 15.62 18.14
N ALA A 105 20.21 14.98 17.85
CA ALA A 105 20.30 13.89 16.89
C ALA A 105 19.58 12.62 17.37
N ALA A 106 19.66 12.32 18.67
CA ALA A 106 18.93 11.21 19.28
C ALA A 106 17.50 11.59 19.74
N GLY A 107 17.16 12.88 19.70
CA GLY A 107 15.92 13.45 20.22
C GLY A 107 15.74 13.26 21.74
N SER A 108 16.83 13.09 22.50
CA SER A 108 16.80 12.81 23.94
C SER A 108 17.04 14.09 24.77
N LEU A 109 16.23 14.26 25.82
CA LEU A 109 16.45 15.22 26.90
C LEU A 109 16.59 14.46 28.23
N ILE A 110 17.75 14.58 28.86
CA ILE A 110 18.03 14.00 30.18
C ILE A 110 17.98 15.12 31.23
N LEU A 111 17.15 14.93 32.24
CA LEU A 111 17.05 15.78 33.42
C LEU A 111 17.54 15.01 34.66
N GLU A 112 18.40 15.64 35.45
CA GLU A 112 18.93 15.08 36.70
C GLU A 112 18.79 16.09 37.84
N ALA A 113 18.29 15.63 38.98
CA ALA A 113 18.14 16.46 40.17
C ALA A 113 18.47 15.68 41.45
N GLN A 114 18.84 16.39 42.50
CA GLN A 114 18.98 15.85 43.84
C GLN A 114 17.95 16.46 44.77
N VAL A 115 17.25 15.60 45.49
CA VAL A 115 16.27 15.94 46.51
C VAL A 115 16.95 15.84 47.88
N SER A 116 16.95 16.92 48.65
CA SER A 116 17.45 16.98 50.03
C SER A 116 16.27 17.13 50.99
N MET A 117 16.20 16.26 52.00
CA MET A 117 15.17 16.31 53.03
C MET A 117 15.81 16.46 54.42
N PRO A 118 15.37 17.43 55.24
CA PRO A 118 15.81 17.54 56.63
C PRO A 118 15.31 16.35 57.45
N THR A 119 16.19 15.74 58.23
CA THR A 119 15.85 14.59 59.11
C THR A 119 15.29 15.08 60.44
N MET A 120 14.15 14.54 60.89
CA MET A 120 13.55 14.93 62.16
C MET A 120 14.17 14.18 63.36
N PHE A 121 14.54 12.92 63.17
CA PHE A 121 15.02 12.07 64.26
C PHE A 121 16.50 11.69 64.11
N VAL A 122 16.96 11.46 62.87
CA VAL A 122 18.39 11.17 62.62
C VAL A 122 19.27 12.41 62.88
N SER A 123 18.67 13.61 62.94
CA SER A 123 19.36 14.83 63.36
C SER A 123 19.88 14.77 64.80
N LEU A 124 19.24 13.99 65.69
CA LEU A 124 19.72 13.78 67.07
C LEU A 124 21.05 13.01 67.14
N VAL A 125 21.40 12.28 66.09
CA VAL A 125 22.68 11.55 65.97
C VAL A 125 23.68 12.23 65.02
N GLY A 126 23.40 13.48 64.63
CA GLY A 126 24.36 14.34 63.92
C GLY A 126 24.22 14.39 62.39
N VAL A 127 23.28 13.66 61.78
CA VAL A 127 22.99 13.76 60.34
C VAL A 127 21.80 14.68 60.16
N GLN A 128 21.99 15.87 59.61
CA GLN A 128 20.92 16.89 59.56
C GLN A 128 19.99 16.76 58.35
N GLN A 129 20.41 16.05 57.31
CA GLN A 129 19.69 15.94 56.04
C GLN A 129 20.10 14.68 55.27
N LEU A 130 19.17 14.13 54.49
CA LEU A 130 19.37 12.99 53.60
C LEU A 130 19.09 13.40 52.15
N ASN A 131 19.93 12.92 51.23
CA ASN A 131 19.85 13.25 49.81
C ASN A 131 19.45 12.01 48.99
N ALA A 132 18.68 12.23 47.93
CA ALA A 132 18.33 11.22 46.94
C ALA A 132 18.45 11.80 45.52
N GLY A 133 19.20 11.12 44.65
CA GLY A 133 19.25 11.45 43.23
C GLY A 133 18.03 10.91 42.48
N ILE A 134 17.55 11.70 41.53
CA ILE A 134 16.52 11.35 40.55
C ILE A 134 17.01 11.69 39.15
N ARG A 135 16.66 10.86 38.19
CA ARG A 135 17.05 10.97 36.78
C ARG A 135 15.84 10.61 35.93
N SER A 136 15.55 11.44 34.94
CA SER A 136 14.51 11.19 33.94
C SER A 136 15.08 11.44 32.56
N GLU A 137 14.67 10.62 31.60
CA GLU A 137 15.04 10.77 30.20
C GLU A 137 13.78 10.75 29.35
N ALA A 138 13.56 11.79 28.57
CA ALA A 138 12.50 11.85 27.58
C ALA A 138 13.13 11.81 26.19
N GLN A 139 12.90 10.72 25.45
CA GLN A 139 13.36 10.58 24.09
C GLN A 139 12.17 10.71 23.13
N ARG A 140 12.22 11.74 22.28
CA ARG A 140 11.37 11.83 21.09
C ARG A 140 12.21 11.40 19.91
N MET A 141 12.05 10.16 19.48
CA MET A 141 12.50 9.79 18.16
C MET A 141 11.72 10.66 17.17
N MET A 142 12.42 11.45 16.35
CA MET A 142 11.79 12.11 15.21
C MET A 142 11.22 10.98 14.35
N LEU A 143 9.91 10.77 14.42
CA LEU A 143 9.21 9.80 13.62
C LEU A 143 9.02 10.44 12.25
N ASP A 144 9.91 10.15 11.32
CA ASP A 144 9.61 10.37 9.92
C ASP A 144 8.34 9.56 9.61
N LEU A 145 7.34 10.21 9.02
CA LEU A 145 6.08 9.59 8.68
C LEU A 145 6.00 9.46 7.16
N GLU A 146 5.91 8.23 6.68
CA GLU A 146 5.72 7.93 5.26
C GLU A 146 4.37 7.23 5.08
N VAL A 147 3.49 7.85 4.28
CA VAL A 147 2.14 7.35 4.04
C VAL A 147 1.93 7.09 2.56
N ALA A 148 1.56 5.87 2.19
CA ALA A 148 1.06 5.57 0.86
C ALA A 148 -0.47 5.49 0.90
N MET A 149 -1.14 6.36 0.13
CA MET A 149 -2.58 6.32 -0.05
C MET A 149 -2.91 5.58 -1.33
N VAL A 150 -3.48 4.39 -1.19
CA VAL A 150 -3.98 3.53 -2.27
C VAL A 150 -5.44 3.89 -2.52
N LEU A 151 -5.71 4.55 -3.64
CA LEU A 151 -6.97 5.25 -3.90
C LEU A 151 -7.70 4.63 -5.09
N ASP A 152 -8.84 4.01 -4.82
CA ASP A 152 -9.68 3.39 -5.83
C ASP A 152 -10.31 4.44 -6.75
N ASN A 153 -9.94 4.39 -8.03
CA ASN A 153 -10.55 5.18 -9.09
C ASN A 153 -11.19 4.29 -10.17
N SER A 154 -11.64 3.09 -9.79
CA SER A 154 -12.41 2.20 -10.64
C SER A 154 -13.77 2.81 -11.03
N GLY A 155 -14.46 2.19 -12.00
CA GLY A 155 -15.75 2.64 -12.51
C GLY A 155 -16.87 2.62 -11.46
N SER A 156 -16.82 1.72 -10.47
CA SER A 156 -17.80 1.64 -9.37
C SER A 156 -17.74 2.85 -8.43
N MET A 157 -16.62 3.59 -8.46
CA MET A 157 -16.42 4.83 -7.73
C MET A 157 -17.02 6.06 -8.42
N ALA A 158 -17.68 5.92 -9.57
CA ALA A 158 -18.26 7.04 -10.30
C ALA A 158 -19.29 7.86 -9.47
N GLY A 159 -19.48 9.12 -9.86
CA GLY A 159 -20.44 10.02 -9.20
C GLY A 159 -19.93 10.57 -7.87
N SER A 160 -20.74 10.46 -6.82
CA SER A 160 -20.43 11.05 -5.52
C SER A 160 -19.29 10.34 -4.78
N ARG A 161 -19.07 9.03 -5.02
CA ARG A 161 -18.04 8.23 -4.33
C ARG A 161 -16.63 8.76 -4.60
N ILE A 162 -16.25 8.96 -5.86
CA ILE A 162 -14.94 9.53 -6.22
C ILE A 162 -14.79 10.98 -5.74
N SER A 163 -15.88 11.76 -5.73
CA SER A 163 -15.85 13.13 -5.18
C SER A 163 -15.57 13.14 -3.67
N ASN A 164 -16.22 12.23 -2.94
CA ASN A 164 -16.01 12.07 -1.50
C ASN A 164 -14.60 11.55 -1.20
N LEU A 165 -14.12 10.56 -1.97
CA LEU A 165 -12.76 10.05 -1.87
C LEU A 165 -11.73 11.17 -2.05
N LYS A 166 -11.88 11.99 -3.10
CA LYS A 166 -10.97 13.12 -3.34
C LYS A 166 -10.99 14.12 -2.18
N THR A 167 -12.16 14.39 -1.62
CA THR A 167 -12.33 15.34 -0.52
C THR A 167 -11.64 14.81 0.74
N ALA A 168 -11.85 13.55 1.07
CA ALA A 168 -11.24 12.87 2.21
C ALA A 168 -9.72 12.76 2.07
N ALA A 169 -9.21 12.33 0.90
CA ALA A 169 -7.79 12.24 0.62
C ALA A 169 -7.09 13.62 0.68
N ARG A 170 -7.74 14.70 0.22
CA ARG A 170 -7.25 16.08 0.38
C ARG A 170 -7.19 16.48 1.85
N CYS A 171 -8.25 16.21 2.61
CA CYS A 171 -8.30 16.52 4.04
C CYS A 171 -7.18 15.79 4.79
N ALA A 172 -7.02 14.48 4.55
CA ALA A 172 -5.95 13.67 5.13
C ALA A 172 -4.56 14.20 4.78
N THR A 173 -4.33 14.51 3.49
CA THR A 173 -3.07 15.11 3.00
C THR A 173 -2.73 16.37 3.79
N ASN A 174 -3.70 17.27 3.97
CA ASN A 174 -3.47 18.53 4.66
C ASN A 174 -3.23 18.34 6.16
N ILE A 175 -4.01 17.49 6.85
CA ILE A 175 -3.83 17.24 8.29
C ILE A 175 -2.43 16.66 8.57
N LEU A 176 -1.99 15.74 7.73
CA LEU A 176 -0.68 15.11 7.86
C LEU A 176 0.44 16.10 7.59
N LEU A 177 0.38 16.85 6.48
CA LEU A 177 1.46 17.72 6.03
C LEU A 177 1.54 19.07 6.73
N TYR A 178 0.45 19.63 7.24
CA TYR A 178 0.47 20.94 7.88
C TYR A 178 0.45 20.84 9.40
N ASP A 179 1.10 21.80 10.06
CA ASP A 179 1.07 21.97 11.52
C ASP A 179 -0.29 22.43 12.04
N ALA A 180 -1.05 23.19 11.24
CA ALA A 180 -2.36 23.70 11.59
C ALA A 180 -3.32 23.73 10.39
N VAL A 181 -4.49 23.12 10.55
CA VAL A 181 -5.58 23.11 9.56
C VAL A 181 -6.89 23.54 10.20
N ASN A 182 -7.85 23.93 9.36
CA ASN A 182 -9.22 24.19 9.81
C ASN A 182 -9.94 22.89 10.19
N ASP A 183 -10.51 22.81 11.40
CA ASP A 183 -11.18 21.60 11.90
C ASP A 183 -12.37 21.14 11.05
N THR A 184 -12.99 22.06 10.29
CA THR A 184 -14.17 21.79 9.47
C THR A 184 -13.81 21.51 8.02
N THR A 185 -12.94 22.32 7.41
CA THR A 185 -12.62 22.20 5.97
C THR A 185 -11.33 21.43 5.68
N CYS A 186 -10.49 21.19 6.70
CA CYS A 186 -9.15 20.64 6.59
C CYS A 186 -8.19 21.45 5.71
N ASP A 187 -8.53 22.69 5.36
CA ASP A 187 -7.61 23.57 4.63
C ASP A 187 -6.56 24.14 5.59
N PRO A 188 -5.31 24.35 5.14
CA PRO A 188 -4.26 24.94 5.97
C PRO A 188 -4.66 26.34 6.44
N LEU A 189 -4.38 26.66 7.71
CA LEU A 189 -4.62 27.99 8.26
C LEU A 189 -3.60 29.01 7.72
N GLY A 190 -3.94 30.30 7.80
CA GLY A 190 -3.02 31.37 7.41
C GLY A 190 -1.74 31.33 8.25
N GLY A 191 -0.59 31.10 7.59
CA GLY A 191 0.71 30.95 8.25
C GLY A 191 1.09 29.53 8.64
N ALA A 192 0.27 28.53 8.30
CA ALA A 192 0.61 27.12 8.51
C ALA A 192 1.87 26.72 7.74
N THR A 193 2.71 25.90 8.36
CA THR A 193 3.97 25.41 7.80
C THR A 193 3.87 23.94 7.43
N VAL A 194 4.61 23.54 6.39
CA VAL A 194 4.67 22.14 5.95
C VAL A 194 5.68 21.40 6.83
N LYS A 195 5.27 20.26 7.38
CA LYS A 195 6.14 19.37 8.16
C LYS A 195 7.13 18.68 7.23
N GLU A 196 8.42 18.90 7.46
CA GLU A 196 9.48 18.34 6.61
C GLU A 196 9.61 16.81 6.72
N ASN A 197 9.28 16.25 7.90
CA ASN A 197 9.41 14.83 8.22
C ASN A 197 8.18 14.00 7.81
N VAL A 198 7.29 14.54 6.98
CA VAL A 198 6.10 13.84 6.50
C VAL A 198 6.14 13.75 4.99
N LYS A 199 6.16 12.53 4.46
CA LYS A 199 6.01 12.27 3.03
C LYS A 199 4.76 11.47 2.77
N ILE A 200 4.07 11.83 1.70
CA ILE A 200 2.88 11.14 1.24
C ILE A 200 3.08 10.74 -0.22
N GLY A 201 2.67 9.53 -0.55
CA GLY A 201 2.62 9.01 -1.90
C GLY A 201 1.20 8.57 -2.23
N LEU A 202 0.86 8.59 -3.51
CA LEU A 202 -0.48 8.29 -4.00
C LEU A 202 -0.42 7.17 -5.02
N VAL A 203 -1.26 6.15 -4.86
CA VAL A 203 -1.43 5.05 -5.81
C VAL A 203 -2.90 5.01 -6.25
N PRO A 204 -3.28 5.83 -7.26
CA PRO A 204 -4.55 5.67 -7.93
C PRO A 204 -4.57 4.34 -8.68
N PHE A 205 -5.62 3.53 -8.51
CA PHE A 205 -5.72 2.23 -9.16
C PHE A 205 -7.13 1.94 -9.69
N ALA A 206 -7.17 1.17 -10.76
CA ALA A 206 -8.36 0.54 -11.30
C ALA A 206 -8.03 -0.94 -11.57
N LEU A 207 -8.22 -1.43 -12.80
CA LEU A 207 -7.82 -2.79 -13.18
C LEU A 207 -6.29 -2.95 -13.32
N MET A 208 -5.59 -1.82 -13.46
CA MET A 208 -4.14 -1.66 -13.55
C MET A 208 -3.68 -0.51 -12.65
N VAL A 209 -2.37 -0.39 -12.44
CA VAL A 209 -1.73 0.80 -11.87
C VAL A 209 -0.91 1.50 -12.95
N ASN A 210 -1.07 2.81 -13.06
CA ASN A 210 -0.22 3.65 -13.89
C ASN A 210 0.93 4.19 -13.03
N ILE A 211 2.14 3.69 -13.24
CA ILE A 211 3.35 4.13 -12.53
C ILE A 211 3.88 5.47 -13.06
N GLY A 212 3.49 5.83 -14.28
CA GLY A 212 3.88 7.06 -14.96
C GLY A 212 5.04 6.86 -15.94
N THR A 213 5.06 7.69 -16.98
CA THR A 213 6.01 7.57 -18.09
C THR A 213 7.43 8.02 -17.73
N GLN A 214 7.61 8.70 -16.59
CA GLN A 214 8.93 9.08 -16.08
C GLN A 214 9.83 7.87 -15.82
N PHE A 215 9.26 6.70 -15.52
CA PHE A 215 9.99 5.47 -15.26
C PHE A 215 10.36 4.68 -16.52
N LYS A 216 10.09 5.22 -17.73
CA LYS A 216 10.27 4.49 -19.00
C LYS A 216 11.68 3.91 -19.19
N ASN A 217 12.71 4.55 -18.63
CA ASN A 217 14.10 4.13 -18.81
C ASN A 217 14.67 3.37 -17.61
N GLU A 218 13.83 3.00 -16.64
CA GLU A 218 14.28 2.27 -15.46
C GLU A 218 14.65 0.83 -15.78
N SER A 219 15.67 0.31 -15.08
CA SER A 219 16.22 -1.02 -15.34
C SER A 219 15.33 -2.16 -14.88
N TRP A 220 14.42 -1.88 -13.94
CA TRP A 220 13.43 -2.83 -13.42
C TRP A 220 12.21 -3.04 -14.34
N LEU A 221 12.15 -2.34 -15.48
CA LEU A 221 11.16 -2.57 -16.54
C LEU A 221 11.70 -3.51 -17.62
N ASP A 222 10.95 -4.59 -17.90
CA ASP A 222 11.29 -5.54 -18.96
C ASP A 222 10.80 -5.09 -20.34
N TRP A 223 11.55 -4.17 -20.97
CA TRP A 223 11.30 -3.78 -22.36
C TRP A 223 11.73 -4.85 -23.37
N ALA A 224 12.69 -5.68 -23.01
CA ALA A 224 13.27 -6.69 -23.90
C ALA A 224 12.38 -7.93 -24.04
N GLY A 225 11.46 -8.15 -23.08
CA GLY A 225 10.60 -9.31 -23.01
C GLY A 225 11.33 -10.57 -22.57
N ILE A 226 12.27 -10.44 -21.62
CA ILE A 226 13.04 -11.57 -21.08
C ILE A 226 12.28 -12.33 -19.98
N SER A 227 11.23 -11.74 -19.40
CA SER A 227 10.37 -12.38 -18.42
C SER A 227 9.59 -13.55 -19.03
N PRO A 228 9.37 -14.66 -18.29
CA PRO A 228 8.58 -15.79 -18.80
C PRO A 228 7.16 -15.41 -19.24
N SER A 229 6.55 -14.38 -18.63
CA SER A 229 5.22 -13.90 -19.00
C SER A 229 5.18 -13.09 -20.28
N ALA A 230 6.33 -12.65 -20.81
CA ALA A 230 6.38 -11.69 -21.90
C ALA A 230 5.81 -12.23 -23.21
N ASN A 231 5.88 -13.54 -23.43
CA ASN A 231 5.44 -14.21 -24.65
C ASN A 231 4.07 -14.88 -24.56
N LEU A 232 3.42 -14.89 -23.39
CA LEU A 232 2.19 -15.69 -23.16
C LEU A 232 1.04 -15.39 -24.13
N ASN A 233 1.03 -14.23 -24.77
CA ASN A 233 -0.04 -13.78 -25.67
C ASN A 233 0.48 -13.44 -27.08
N PHE A 234 1.65 -13.98 -27.44
CA PHE A 234 2.37 -13.67 -28.66
C PHE A 234 3.04 -14.92 -29.23
N ASP A 235 2.87 -15.13 -30.54
CA ASP A 235 3.38 -16.27 -31.27
C ASP A 235 3.88 -15.84 -32.67
N ASP A 236 4.88 -16.55 -33.21
CA ASP A 236 5.53 -16.26 -34.48
C ASP A 236 5.36 -17.35 -35.55
N ASP A 237 4.92 -18.56 -35.20
CA ASP A 237 4.84 -19.69 -36.13
C ASP A 237 3.41 -20.06 -36.58
N ASP A 238 2.40 -19.43 -35.97
CA ASP A 238 0.97 -19.70 -36.12
C ASP A 238 0.61 -21.17 -35.86
N ASN A 239 1.22 -21.80 -34.86
CA ASN A 239 0.92 -23.18 -34.45
C ASN A 239 0.73 -23.25 -32.93
N GLN A 240 -0.53 -23.39 -32.53
CA GLN A 240 -0.90 -23.46 -31.11
C GLN A 240 -0.25 -24.61 -30.30
N ASN A 241 0.33 -25.62 -30.98
CA ASN A 241 0.99 -26.75 -30.33
C ASN A 241 2.48 -26.51 -30.07
N THR A 242 3.06 -25.44 -30.62
CA THR A 242 4.45 -25.04 -30.41
C THR A 242 4.48 -23.64 -29.82
N PRO A 243 4.38 -23.51 -28.48
CA PRO A 243 4.43 -22.20 -27.84
C PRO A 243 5.72 -21.46 -28.18
N PHE A 244 5.60 -20.19 -28.58
CA PHE A 244 6.74 -19.32 -28.76
C PHE A 244 7.46 -19.12 -27.42
N ASN A 245 8.76 -19.43 -27.39
CA ASN A 245 9.60 -19.32 -26.19
C ASN A 245 10.70 -18.23 -26.33
N GLY A 246 10.57 -17.35 -27.33
CA GLY A 246 11.49 -16.24 -27.54
C GLY A 246 11.07 -14.98 -26.78
N PRO A 247 11.96 -13.99 -26.70
CA PRO A 247 11.64 -12.71 -26.07
C PRO A 247 10.70 -11.88 -26.94
N VAL A 248 9.69 -11.25 -26.30
CA VAL A 248 8.78 -10.31 -26.97
C VAL A 248 9.10 -8.89 -26.56
N ASN A 249 9.88 -8.21 -27.40
CA ASN A 249 10.32 -6.85 -27.12
C ASN A 249 9.14 -5.85 -27.18
N ARG A 250 8.72 -5.34 -26.02
CA ARG A 250 7.60 -4.41 -25.91
C ARG A 250 7.90 -3.06 -26.58
N ALA A 251 9.16 -2.60 -26.57
CA ALA A 251 9.54 -1.37 -27.26
C ALA A 251 9.40 -1.51 -28.80
N ALA A 252 9.71 -2.69 -29.33
CA ALA A 252 9.51 -3.02 -30.73
C ALA A 252 8.02 -3.05 -31.09
N LEU A 253 7.15 -3.59 -30.22
CA LEU A 253 5.70 -3.57 -30.43
C LEU A 253 5.11 -2.15 -30.47
N PHE A 254 5.49 -1.28 -29.53
CA PHE A 254 5.07 0.12 -29.54
C PHE A 254 5.57 0.86 -30.80
N THR A 255 6.80 0.61 -31.21
CA THR A 255 7.38 1.18 -32.44
C THR A 255 6.63 0.68 -33.68
N ALA A 256 6.37 -0.62 -33.76
CA ALA A 256 5.70 -1.27 -34.89
C ALA A 256 4.26 -0.77 -35.08
N THR A 257 3.60 -0.38 -33.99
CA THR A 257 2.22 0.10 -33.96
C THR A 257 2.06 1.62 -34.00
N ASN A 258 3.16 2.37 -33.98
CA ASN A 258 3.18 3.84 -33.85
C ASN A 258 2.39 4.32 -32.60
N SER A 259 2.59 3.64 -31.47
CA SER A 259 1.92 3.92 -30.21
C SER A 259 2.92 4.22 -29.10
N GLU A 260 2.49 4.97 -28.08
CA GLU A 260 3.32 5.31 -26.91
C GLU A 260 2.81 4.60 -25.66
N TRP A 261 3.76 4.20 -24.80
CA TRP A 261 3.45 3.65 -23.49
C TRP A 261 2.96 4.75 -22.54
N LYS A 262 1.81 4.53 -21.89
CA LYS A 262 1.15 5.49 -20.99
C LYS A 262 1.53 5.34 -19.52
N GLY A 263 2.44 4.43 -19.20
CA GLY A 263 2.96 4.27 -17.85
C GLY A 263 2.36 3.11 -17.05
N CYS A 264 1.58 2.20 -17.64
CA CYS A 264 1.06 1.04 -16.91
C CYS A 264 1.95 -0.18 -17.01
N VAL A 265 1.89 -1.04 -16.01
CA VAL A 265 2.64 -2.30 -15.94
C VAL A 265 1.70 -3.45 -15.66
N GLU A 266 2.10 -4.63 -16.09
CA GLU A 266 1.45 -5.88 -15.71
C GLU A 266 1.89 -6.30 -14.30
N ALA A 267 1.11 -7.18 -13.67
CA ALA A 267 1.54 -7.87 -12.46
C ALA A 267 2.83 -8.65 -12.74
N ARG A 268 3.62 -8.92 -11.70
CA ARG A 268 4.79 -9.80 -11.82
C ARG A 268 4.37 -11.26 -11.91
N GLU A 269 5.32 -12.17 -12.12
CA GLU A 269 5.01 -13.60 -12.07
C GLU A 269 4.76 -14.05 -10.63
N GLU A 270 3.89 -15.03 -10.44
CA GLU A 270 3.73 -15.67 -9.13
C GLU A 270 5.06 -16.33 -8.71
N PRO A 271 5.52 -16.17 -7.44
CA PRO A 271 4.84 -15.54 -6.30
C PRO A 271 5.07 -14.04 -6.12
N TYR A 272 5.82 -13.40 -7.02
CA TYR A 272 6.29 -12.01 -6.88
C TYR A 272 5.21 -10.95 -7.16
N ASP A 273 4.03 -11.36 -7.64
CA ASP A 273 2.90 -10.48 -7.87
C ASP A 273 2.31 -9.90 -6.57
N THR A 274 2.59 -10.52 -5.42
CA THR A 274 2.07 -10.12 -4.09
C THR A 274 3.15 -9.81 -3.06
N THR A 275 4.42 -9.85 -3.43
CA THR A 275 5.57 -9.58 -2.56
C THR A 275 6.29 -8.30 -2.96
N ASP A 276 7.27 -7.87 -2.16
CA ASP A 276 8.10 -6.69 -2.40
C ASP A 276 9.56 -7.06 -2.76
N ASP A 277 9.74 -8.14 -3.54
CA ASP A 277 11.08 -8.54 -3.96
C ASP A 277 11.72 -7.51 -4.90
N VAL A 278 13.03 -7.29 -4.78
CA VAL A 278 13.80 -6.45 -5.70
C VAL A 278 13.73 -7.05 -7.11
N PRO A 279 13.43 -6.26 -8.16
CA PRO A 279 13.31 -6.70 -9.55
C PRO A 279 14.68 -6.98 -10.22
N ASP A 280 15.42 -7.97 -9.70
CA ASP A 280 16.80 -8.30 -10.11
C ASP A 280 16.93 -9.54 -11.02
N THR A 281 15.86 -10.31 -11.21
CA THR A 281 15.80 -11.47 -12.12
C THR A 281 14.63 -11.33 -13.11
N PRO A 282 14.66 -12.02 -14.28
CA PRO A 282 13.61 -11.90 -15.30
C PRO A 282 12.17 -12.12 -14.79
N GLU A 283 11.97 -13.00 -13.82
CA GLU A 283 10.66 -13.31 -13.22
C GLU A 283 10.13 -12.19 -12.32
N LYS A 284 11.03 -11.34 -11.81
CA LYS A 284 10.73 -10.25 -10.87
C LYS A 284 10.62 -8.89 -11.54
N LEU A 285 11.01 -8.78 -12.81
CA LEU A 285 10.87 -7.54 -13.58
C LEU A 285 9.39 -7.21 -13.82
N PHE A 286 9.10 -5.91 -13.94
CA PHE A 286 7.77 -5.44 -14.32
C PHE A 286 7.67 -5.33 -15.83
N LEU A 287 6.66 -5.95 -16.44
CA LEU A 287 6.44 -5.83 -17.87
C LEU A 287 5.68 -4.53 -18.16
N PRO A 288 6.20 -3.65 -19.05
CA PRO A 288 5.43 -2.53 -19.56
C PRO A 288 4.16 -3.05 -20.25
N LEU A 289 3.01 -2.55 -19.82
CA LEU A 289 1.73 -2.93 -20.40
C LEU A 289 1.71 -2.63 -21.89
N PHE A 290 1.58 -3.69 -22.69
CA PHE A 290 1.12 -3.61 -24.06
C PHE A 290 -0.05 -4.58 -24.19
N SER A 291 -1.27 -4.05 -24.22
CA SER A 291 -2.49 -4.85 -24.33
C SER A 291 -2.55 -5.50 -25.73
N PRO A 292 -2.49 -6.84 -25.83
CA PRO A 292 -2.59 -7.54 -27.10
C PRO A 292 -3.93 -7.25 -27.78
N ASP A 293 -3.91 -7.20 -29.10
CA ASP A 293 -5.11 -7.17 -29.92
C ASP A 293 -5.80 -8.56 -29.82
N PRO A 294 -7.04 -8.64 -29.34
CA PRO A 294 -7.80 -9.88 -29.24
C PRO A 294 -8.45 -10.27 -30.58
N TYR A 295 -8.64 -11.57 -30.78
CA TYR A 295 -9.45 -12.07 -31.89
C TYR A 295 -10.95 -11.79 -31.67
N GLY A 296 -11.67 -11.45 -32.75
CA GLY A 296 -13.14 -11.37 -32.76
C GLY A 296 -13.72 -10.01 -32.30
N ASN A 297 -14.88 -9.99 -31.66
CA ASN A 297 -15.63 -8.74 -31.38
C ASN A 297 -15.36 -8.12 -30.01
N LEU A 298 -14.22 -8.47 -29.37
CA LEU A 298 -13.87 -7.87 -28.08
C LEU A 298 -13.64 -6.37 -28.22
N THR A 299 -13.96 -5.62 -27.17
CA THR A 299 -13.91 -4.14 -27.20
C THR A 299 -12.56 -3.60 -27.64
N ASN A 300 -11.47 -4.30 -27.30
CA ASN A 300 -10.12 -3.92 -27.68
C ASN A 300 -9.60 -4.62 -28.95
N ASN A 301 -10.45 -5.10 -29.86
CA ASN A 301 -9.99 -5.48 -31.21
C ASN A 301 -9.71 -4.20 -32.02
N TYR A 302 -8.46 -4.02 -32.44
CA TYR A 302 -7.96 -2.84 -33.14
C TYR A 302 -7.06 -3.16 -34.34
N LEU A 303 -6.70 -4.43 -34.60
CA LEU A 303 -5.99 -4.86 -35.80
C LEU A 303 -6.79 -5.90 -36.59
N SER A 304 -6.49 -6.00 -37.88
CA SER A 304 -6.99 -7.13 -38.65
C SER A 304 -6.21 -8.39 -38.27
N ASP A 305 -6.93 -9.45 -37.88
CA ASP A 305 -6.39 -10.79 -37.63
C ASP A 305 -5.65 -11.40 -38.85
N TYR A 306 -5.92 -10.84 -40.05
CA TYR A 306 -5.32 -11.21 -41.33
C TYR A 306 -4.41 -10.12 -41.90
N GLY A 307 -4.15 -9.05 -41.14
CA GLY A 307 -3.43 -7.86 -41.56
C GLY A 307 -1.93 -7.87 -41.29
N GLY A 308 -1.32 -6.68 -41.32
CA GLY A 308 0.11 -6.48 -41.11
C GLY A 308 0.96 -7.22 -42.14
N THR A 309 1.96 -7.95 -41.66
CA THR A 309 2.87 -8.77 -42.49
C THR A 309 2.52 -10.26 -42.47
N CYS A 310 1.39 -10.62 -41.88
CA CYS A 310 1.00 -12.01 -41.68
C CYS A 310 0.76 -12.75 -42.99
N GLN A 311 1.22 -14.01 -43.05
CA GLN A 311 0.90 -14.87 -44.17
C GLN A 311 -0.60 -15.19 -44.19
N VAL A 312 -1.22 -15.04 -45.36
CA VAL A 312 -2.59 -15.50 -45.61
C VAL A 312 -2.61 -17.01 -45.53
N LYS A 313 -3.43 -17.57 -44.64
CA LYS A 313 -3.63 -19.02 -44.48
C LYS A 313 -5.13 -19.31 -44.52
N THR A 314 -5.66 -19.57 -45.72
CA THR A 314 -7.12 -19.74 -45.93
C THR A 314 -7.47 -20.98 -46.74
N CYS A 315 -8.67 -21.51 -46.51
CA CYS A 315 -9.29 -22.55 -47.31
C CYS A 315 -10.58 -22.01 -47.92
N THR A 316 -10.70 -22.01 -49.24
CA THR A 316 -11.89 -21.57 -49.96
C THR A 316 -12.66 -22.79 -50.45
N GLN A 317 -13.91 -22.92 -50.00
CA GLN A 317 -14.86 -23.89 -50.52
C GLN A 317 -15.70 -23.24 -51.61
N THR A 318 -15.76 -23.86 -52.79
CA THR A 318 -16.70 -23.49 -53.85
C THR A 318 -17.71 -24.62 -54.01
N GLN A 319 -18.96 -24.34 -53.63
CA GLN A 319 -20.08 -25.22 -53.83
C GLN A 319 -20.84 -24.82 -55.08
N VAL A 320 -21.06 -25.76 -55.99
CA VAL A 320 -21.81 -25.57 -57.23
C VAL A 320 -23.04 -26.47 -57.20
N GLN A 321 -24.22 -25.86 -57.30
CA GLN A 321 -25.51 -26.54 -57.40
C GLN A 321 -26.11 -26.34 -58.80
N ARG A 322 -26.68 -27.40 -59.37
CA ARG A 322 -27.28 -27.39 -60.70
C ARG A 322 -28.81 -27.41 -60.64
N ASN A 323 -29.46 -27.13 -61.77
CA ASN A 323 -30.92 -27.08 -61.93
C ASN A 323 -31.60 -26.14 -60.93
N CYS A 324 -31.07 -24.92 -60.83
CA CYS A 324 -31.54 -23.91 -59.89
C CYS A 324 -32.55 -22.93 -60.52
N SER A 325 -33.70 -22.76 -59.88
CA SER A 325 -34.70 -21.73 -60.18
C SER A 325 -34.71 -20.66 -59.08
N THR A 326 -35.20 -19.46 -59.41
CA THR A 326 -35.41 -18.38 -58.44
C THR A 326 -36.89 -18.04 -58.44
N ASP A 327 -37.49 -17.96 -57.26
CA ASP A 327 -38.88 -17.56 -57.12
C ASP A 327 -39.07 -16.03 -57.24
N ARG A 328 -40.31 -15.56 -57.13
CA ARG A 328 -40.66 -14.13 -57.24
C ARG A 328 -40.10 -13.27 -56.10
N TRP A 329 -39.71 -13.88 -54.98
CA TRP A 329 -39.16 -13.20 -53.81
C TRP A 329 -37.62 -13.24 -53.77
N GLY A 330 -36.99 -13.87 -54.76
CA GLY A 330 -35.54 -13.97 -54.85
C GLY A 330 -34.95 -15.22 -54.19
N ASN A 331 -35.76 -16.13 -53.65
CA ASN A 331 -35.24 -17.37 -53.06
C ASN A 331 -34.81 -18.34 -54.15
N VAL A 332 -33.63 -18.95 -53.97
CA VAL A 332 -33.08 -19.92 -54.92
C VAL A 332 -33.40 -21.33 -54.45
N SER A 333 -33.92 -22.16 -55.36
CA SER A 333 -34.15 -23.59 -55.12
C SER A 333 -33.45 -24.41 -56.20
N CYS A 334 -32.72 -25.45 -55.82
CA CYS A 334 -31.92 -26.28 -56.73
C CYS A 334 -32.32 -27.75 -56.60
N SER A 335 -32.47 -28.45 -57.73
CA SER A 335 -32.85 -29.87 -57.77
C SER A 335 -31.78 -30.79 -58.39
N GLY A 336 -30.65 -30.23 -58.84
CA GLY A 336 -29.58 -30.96 -59.50
C GLY A 336 -28.42 -31.35 -58.58
N ALA A 337 -27.37 -31.92 -59.16
CA ALA A 337 -26.16 -32.31 -58.44
C ALA A 337 -25.50 -31.13 -57.72
N THR A 338 -24.94 -31.41 -56.54
CA THR A 338 -24.10 -30.49 -55.77
C THR A 338 -22.66 -30.98 -55.82
N THR A 339 -21.71 -30.09 -56.11
CA THR A 339 -20.28 -30.40 -56.13
C THR A 339 -19.53 -29.41 -55.26
N ASN A 340 -18.61 -29.88 -54.44
CA ASN A 340 -17.71 -29.04 -53.66
C ASN A 340 -16.29 -29.19 -54.20
N THR A 341 -15.63 -28.06 -54.42
CA THR A 341 -14.18 -28.01 -54.68
C THR A 341 -13.53 -27.12 -53.65
N TYR A 342 -12.27 -27.38 -53.32
CA TYR A 342 -11.55 -26.64 -52.31
C TYR A 342 -10.28 -26.01 -52.92
N SER A 343 -9.89 -24.85 -52.44
CA SER A 343 -8.57 -24.29 -52.73
C SER A 343 -7.93 -23.76 -51.46
N GLN A 344 -6.68 -24.12 -51.25
CA GLN A 344 -5.89 -23.68 -50.11
C GLN A 344 -4.98 -22.53 -50.56
N ARG A 345 -4.92 -21.44 -49.79
CA ARG A 345 -3.98 -20.35 -50.01
C ARG A 345 -3.05 -20.21 -48.81
N ILE A 346 -1.74 -20.32 -49.05
CA ILE A 346 -0.68 -20.06 -48.07
C ILE A 346 0.25 -19.00 -48.66
N GLY A 347 0.24 -17.80 -48.08
CA GLY A 347 0.92 -16.63 -48.62
C GLY A 347 0.42 -16.28 -50.02
N SER A 348 1.33 -16.33 -51.00
CA SER A 348 1.05 -16.10 -52.42
C SER A 348 0.68 -17.37 -53.20
N VAL A 349 0.81 -18.56 -52.60
CA VAL A 349 0.61 -19.85 -53.26
C VAL A 349 -0.83 -20.30 -53.08
N THR A 350 -1.50 -20.65 -54.18
CA THR A 350 -2.85 -21.23 -54.18
C THR A 350 -2.81 -22.64 -54.75
N THR A 351 -3.29 -23.62 -53.98
CA THR A 351 -3.35 -25.04 -54.34
C THR A 351 -4.80 -25.47 -54.47
N ASN A 352 -5.21 -25.93 -55.66
CA ASN A 352 -6.56 -26.48 -55.86
C ASN A 352 -6.61 -27.94 -55.38
N LEU A 353 -7.58 -28.22 -54.52
CA LEU A 353 -7.82 -29.52 -53.91
C LEU A 353 -9.16 -30.03 -54.45
N GLY A 354 -9.10 -31.07 -55.29
CA GLY A 354 -10.26 -31.58 -56.03
C GLY A 354 -11.43 -31.94 -55.10
N ALA A 355 -11.32 -33.05 -54.38
CA ALA A 355 -12.37 -33.54 -53.45
C ALA A 355 -11.94 -33.57 -51.97
N SER A 356 -10.65 -33.39 -51.69
CA SER A 356 -10.12 -33.35 -50.32
C SER A 356 -10.35 -31.98 -49.70
N SER A 357 -11.01 -31.95 -48.55
CA SER A 357 -11.22 -30.72 -47.77
C SER A 357 -9.90 -30.20 -47.20
N CYS A 358 -9.63 -28.89 -47.35
CA CYS A 358 -8.61 -28.19 -46.56
C CYS A 358 -9.16 -27.58 -45.27
N LEU A 359 -10.42 -27.85 -44.93
CA LEU A 359 -11.06 -27.26 -43.75
C LEU A 359 -10.55 -27.95 -42.48
N PRO A 360 -10.02 -27.19 -41.49
CA PRO A 360 -9.72 -27.75 -40.18
C PRO A 360 -11.01 -28.13 -39.43
N ALA A 361 -10.87 -28.95 -38.38
CA ALA A 361 -12.00 -29.43 -37.57
C ALA A 361 -12.75 -28.28 -36.84
N SER A 362 -12.07 -27.17 -36.55
CA SER A 362 -12.63 -25.94 -35.99
C SER A 362 -12.74 -24.87 -37.08
N LEU A 363 -13.98 -24.56 -37.51
CA LEU A 363 -14.24 -23.66 -38.63
C LEU A 363 -14.32 -22.20 -38.17
N THR A 364 -13.52 -21.33 -38.80
CA THR A 364 -13.70 -19.88 -38.72
C THR A 364 -13.94 -19.32 -40.11
N GLN A 365 -15.19 -18.98 -40.42
CA GLN A 365 -15.53 -18.35 -41.70
C GLN A 365 -15.02 -16.90 -41.73
N ILE A 366 -14.37 -16.54 -42.84
CA ILE A 366 -13.86 -15.19 -43.08
C ILE A 366 -14.87 -14.43 -43.93
N GLY A 367 -15.55 -13.46 -43.33
CA GLY A 367 -16.55 -12.64 -44.00
C GLY A 367 -17.78 -13.42 -44.47
N ASN A 368 -18.58 -12.80 -45.33
CA ASN A 368 -19.78 -13.42 -45.88
C ASN A 368 -19.46 -14.30 -47.09
N ALA A 369 -20.20 -15.39 -47.25
CA ALA A 369 -20.12 -16.21 -48.45
C ALA A 369 -20.52 -15.40 -49.69
N SER A 370 -19.76 -15.55 -50.77
CA SER A 370 -20.09 -14.93 -52.05
C SER A 370 -21.06 -15.84 -52.81
N LEU A 371 -22.14 -15.25 -53.32
CA LEU A 371 -23.22 -15.95 -54.00
C LEU A 371 -23.28 -15.47 -55.45
N SER A 372 -23.28 -16.39 -56.40
CA SER A 372 -23.47 -16.07 -57.81
C SER A 372 -24.38 -17.08 -58.50
N LYS A 373 -25.25 -16.60 -59.39
CA LYS A 373 -26.12 -17.44 -60.21
C LYS A 373 -25.82 -17.19 -61.69
N SER A 374 -25.58 -18.24 -62.45
CA SER A 374 -25.42 -18.20 -63.90
C SER A 374 -26.26 -19.29 -64.56
N GLY A 375 -27.32 -18.88 -65.27
CA GLY A 375 -28.31 -19.81 -65.82
C GLY A 375 -28.97 -20.66 -64.72
N SER A 376 -28.96 -21.98 -64.88
CA SER A 376 -29.45 -22.96 -63.90
C SER A 376 -28.40 -23.38 -62.87
N THR A 377 -27.27 -22.68 -62.78
CA THR A 377 -26.18 -22.99 -61.85
C THR A 377 -26.09 -21.93 -60.76
N TYR A 378 -26.04 -22.38 -59.51
CA TYR A 378 -25.86 -21.55 -58.33
C TYR A 378 -24.53 -21.89 -57.66
N THR A 379 -23.68 -20.90 -57.44
CA THR A 379 -22.35 -21.07 -56.88
C THR A 379 -22.22 -20.26 -55.58
N THR A 380 -21.88 -20.96 -54.51
CA THR A 380 -21.55 -20.38 -53.21
C THR A 380 -20.05 -20.54 -52.96
N THR A 381 -19.35 -19.44 -52.71
CA THR A 381 -17.93 -19.44 -52.36
C THR A 381 -17.76 -18.96 -50.93
N THR A 382 -17.22 -19.82 -50.07
CA THR A 382 -17.01 -19.51 -48.66
C THR A 382 -15.53 -19.67 -48.32
N THR A 383 -14.95 -18.65 -47.69
CA THR A 383 -13.56 -18.66 -47.27
C THR A 383 -13.49 -18.94 -45.77
N TYR A 384 -12.59 -19.83 -45.36
CA TYR A 384 -12.34 -20.20 -43.98
C TYR A 384 -10.87 -19.95 -43.63
N SER A 385 -10.61 -19.59 -42.37
CA SER A 385 -9.27 -19.58 -41.81
C SER A 385 -8.75 -21.00 -41.66
N LEU A 386 -7.47 -21.21 -41.95
CA LEU A 386 -6.76 -22.43 -41.56
C LEU A 386 -6.26 -22.35 -40.12
N LEU A 387 -6.31 -21.16 -39.51
CA LEU A 387 -5.86 -20.88 -38.16
C LEU A 387 -7.03 -20.84 -37.18
N THR A 388 -6.82 -21.31 -35.97
CA THR A 388 -7.78 -21.21 -34.86
C THR A 388 -7.90 -19.76 -34.37
N PRO A 389 -8.98 -19.41 -33.64
CA PRO A 389 -9.11 -18.11 -32.97
C PRO A 389 -7.89 -17.72 -32.12
N ARG A 390 -7.26 -18.69 -31.45
CA ARG A 390 -6.08 -18.46 -30.62
C ARG A 390 -4.85 -18.15 -31.47
N GLU A 391 -4.61 -18.94 -32.49
CA GLU A 391 -3.52 -18.70 -33.44
C GLU A 391 -3.65 -17.33 -34.10
N LEU A 392 -4.86 -16.89 -34.47
CA LEU A 392 -5.10 -15.56 -35.02
C LEU A 392 -4.78 -14.42 -34.03
N GLN A 393 -5.08 -14.62 -32.75
CA GLN A 393 -4.85 -13.62 -31.71
C GLN A 393 -3.36 -13.41 -31.42
N GLU A 394 -2.60 -14.49 -31.29
CA GLU A 394 -1.21 -14.46 -30.80
C GLU A 394 -0.23 -13.95 -31.86
N ARG A 395 -0.60 -13.90 -33.15
CA ARG A 395 0.33 -13.57 -34.25
C ARG A 395 1.06 -12.24 -34.06
N LEU A 396 2.38 -12.29 -33.91
CA LEU A 396 3.24 -11.10 -33.85
C LEU A 396 3.27 -10.31 -35.16
N CYS A 397 3.13 -10.99 -36.29
CA CYS A 397 3.19 -10.39 -37.63
C CYS A 397 2.12 -9.32 -37.89
N LYS A 398 1.03 -9.30 -37.09
CA LYS A 398 -0.07 -8.34 -37.26
C LYS A 398 0.30 -6.93 -36.80
N TYR A 399 1.26 -6.81 -35.89
CA TYR A 399 1.69 -5.52 -35.37
C TYR A 399 2.67 -4.81 -36.31
N ASN A 400 3.40 -5.54 -37.16
CA ASN A 400 4.42 -4.99 -38.02
C ASN A 400 3.83 -4.11 -39.14
N GLY A 401 4.18 -2.81 -39.13
CA GLY A 401 3.73 -1.83 -40.12
C GLY A 401 2.28 -1.36 -39.93
N SER A 402 1.68 -1.69 -38.78
CA SER A 402 0.33 -1.28 -38.43
C SER A 402 0.34 0.13 -37.82
N ASN A 403 -0.64 0.96 -38.17
CA ASN A 403 -0.77 2.30 -37.58
C ASN A 403 -2.04 2.35 -36.73
N ILE A 404 -1.87 2.44 -35.41
CA ILE A 404 -2.98 2.52 -34.46
C ILE A 404 -3.03 3.94 -33.91
N SER A 405 -4.12 4.66 -34.16
CA SER A 405 -4.26 6.06 -33.77
C SER A 405 -4.75 6.26 -32.32
N ASP A 406 -4.60 5.29 -31.42
CA ASP A 406 -5.32 5.28 -30.14
C ASP A 406 -4.57 4.56 -28.99
N SER A 407 -5.07 4.79 -27.79
CA SER A 407 -4.79 4.20 -26.49
C SER A 407 -5.02 2.69 -26.36
N ARG A 408 -5.32 1.99 -27.46
CA ARG A 408 -5.72 0.57 -27.46
C ARG A 408 -4.62 -0.40 -27.01
N THR A 409 -3.36 -0.08 -27.32
CA THR A 409 -2.16 -0.75 -26.78
C THR A 409 -2.01 -0.53 -25.28
N ASN A 410 -2.70 0.45 -24.71
CA ASN A 410 -2.72 0.79 -23.28
C ASN A 410 -4.13 0.59 -22.68
N PHE A 411 -4.91 -0.35 -23.23
CA PHE A 411 -6.27 -0.61 -22.78
C PHE A 411 -6.30 -0.91 -21.26
N ASN A 412 -7.33 -0.40 -20.57
CA ASN A 412 -7.49 -0.45 -19.11
C ASN A 412 -6.38 0.26 -18.27
N CYS A 413 -5.45 0.97 -18.90
CA CYS A 413 -4.49 1.80 -18.16
C CYS A 413 -5.18 3.07 -17.60
N PRO A 414 -5.25 3.27 -16.27
CA PRO A 414 -5.85 4.48 -15.72
C PRO A 414 -5.10 5.74 -16.18
N GLY A 415 -5.86 6.82 -16.42
CA GLY A 415 -5.31 8.08 -16.91
C GLY A 415 -4.47 8.86 -15.89
N THR A 416 -4.57 8.51 -14.61
CA THR A 416 -3.87 9.18 -13.51
C THR A 416 -2.73 8.29 -13.02
N ALA A 417 -1.48 8.75 -13.19
CA ALA A 417 -0.31 8.05 -12.68
C ALA A 417 -0.24 8.07 -11.15
N MET A 418 0.55 7.18 -10.55
CA MET A 418 0.93 7.22 -9.15
C MET A 418 1.93 8.34 -8.89
N LEU A 419 1.94 8.87 -7.67
CA LEU A 419 2.86 9.90 -7.22
C LEU A 419 3.76 9.29 -6.15
N PRO A 420 5.08 9.15 -6.40
CA PRO A 420 6.02 8.74 -5.38
C PRO A 420 6.00 9.64 -4.14
N LEU A 421 6.58 9.15 -3.04
CA LEU A 421 6.62 9.87 -1.77
C LEU A 421 7.16 11.29 -1.93
N THR A 422 6.36 12.28 -1.53
CA THR A 422 6.71 13.69 -1.58
C THR A 422 6.14 14.44 -0.38
N ASN A 423 6.79 15.53 0.00
CA ASN A 423 6.31 16.47 1.00
C ASN A 423 5.74 17.75 0.37
N VAL A 424 5.45 17.76 -0.95
CA VAL A 424 4.96 18.95 -1.68
C VAL A 424 3.42 18.92 -1.79
N PRO A 425 2.68 19.71 -0.98
CA PRO A 425 1.21 19.58 -0.87
C PRO A 425 0.46 19.86 -2.18
N ASN A 426 0.94 20.82 -2.97
CA ASN A 426 0.30 21.18 -4.24
C ASN A 426 0.36 20.03 -5.27
N THR A 427 1.46 19.27 -5.28
CA THR A 427 1.62 18.12 -6.18
C THR A 427 0.63 17.00 -5.80
N LEU A 428 0.48 16.74 -4.50
CA LEU A 428 -0.45 15.74 -3.97
C LEU A 428 -1.91 16.12 -4.26
N THR A 429 -2.31 17.34 -3.90
CA THR A 429 -3.68 17.82 -4.11
C THR A 429 -4.04 17.91 -5.60
N THR A 430 -3.10 18.32 -6.46
CA THR A 430 -3.29 18.30 -7.91
C THR A 430 -3.53 16.87 -8.42
N ARG A 431 -2.72 15.91 -7.96
CA ARG A 431 -2.85 14.51 -8.38
C ARG A 431 -4.18 13.89 -7.92
N ILE A 432 -4.59 14.15 -6.68
CA ILE A 432 -5.90 13.71 -6.16
C ILE A 432 -7.03 14.28 -7.02
N ASN A 433 -6.97 15.56 -7.37
CA ASN A 433 -8.00 16.19 -8.19
C ASN A 433 -8.10 15.62 -9.61
N GLN A 434 -7.00 15.11 -10.17
CA GLN A 434 -6.94 14.51 -11.51
C GLN A 434 -7.57 13.11 -11.61
N MET A 435 -7.86 12.44 -10.49
CA MET A 435 -8.41 11.08 -10.53
C MET A 435 -9.78 11.04 -11.20
N VAL A 436 -10.03 10.08 -12.09
CA VAL A 436 -11.33 9.89 -12.74
C VAL A 436 -11.72 8.43 -12.58
N ALA A 437 -12.96 8.20 -12.15
CA ALA A 437 -13.53 6.86 -12.02
C ALA A 437 -13.62 6.19 -13.41
N SER A 438 -12.93 5.07 -13.61
CA SER A 438 -12.94 4.33 -14.88
C SER A 438 -12.48 2.88 -14.73
N GLY A 439 -12.97 2.02 -15.62
CA GLY A 439 -12.53 0.62 -15.68
C GLY A 439 -13.07 -0.24 -14.55
N ASN A 440 -12.49 -1.44 -14.45
CA ASN A 440 -12.79 -2.44 -13.45
C ASN A 440 -11.89 -2.27 -12.20
N THR A 441 -12.08 -3.09 -11.17
CA THR A 441 -11.44 -2.88 -9.85
C THR A 441 -10.46 -4.00 -9.53
N ASN A 442 -9.20 -3.65 -9.28
CA ASN A 442 -8.17 -4.58 -8.83
C ASN A 442 -7.46 -4.01 -7.59
N ILE A 443 -8.01 -4.29 -6.41
CA ILE A 443 -7.53 -3.80 -5.12
C ILE A 443 -6.10 -4.30 -4.85
N GLN A 444 -5.79 -5.52 -5.30
CA GLN A 444 -4.46 -6.09 -5.13
C GLN A 444 -3.37 -5.24 -5.78
N GLN A 445 -3.56 -4.82 -7.03
CA GLN A 445 -2.56 -4.02 -7.75
C GLN A 445 -2.32 -2.67 -7.08
N GLY A 446 -3.40 -2.00 -6.63
CA GLY A 446 -3.26 -0.78 -5.84
C GLY A 446 -2.47 -1.03 -4.55
N THR A 447 -2.81 -2.10 -3.84
CA THR A 447 -2.21 -2.44 -2.54
C THR A 447 -0.73 -2.73 -2.66
N ILE A 448 -0.31 -3.59 -3.61
CA ILE A 448 1.09 -3.97 -3.75
C ILE A 448 1.97 -2.81 -4.24
N TRP A 449 1.47 -1.95 -5.12
CA TRP A 449 2.17 -0.71 -5.49
C TRP A 449 2.30 0.27 -4.32
N GLY A 450 1.34 0.27 -3.39
CA GLY A 450 1.46 0.98 -2.12
C GLY A 450 2.53 0.40 -1.20
N VAL A 451 2.78 -0.92 -1.25
CA VAL A 451 3.90 -1.56 -0.54
C VAL A 451 5.24 -1.14 -1.15
N HIS A 452 5.39 -1.26 -2.48
CA HIS A 452 6.60 -0.82 -3.20
C HIS A 452 6.96 0.64 -2.90
N MET A 453 5.95 1.49 -2.70
CA MET A 453 6.13 2.92 -2.40
C MET A 453 6.66 3.19 -0.99
N LEU A 454 6.55 2.23 -0.06
CA LEU A 454 6.94 2.37 1.34
C LEU A 454 8.20 1.59 1.69
N THR A 455 8.86 0.96 0.72
CA THR A 455 10.14 0.29 0.90
C THR A 455 11.27 1.03 0.20
N ASP A 456 12.50 0.88 0.69
CA ASP A 456 13.67 1.65 0.27
C ASP A 456 14.43 1.01 -0.90
N THR A 457 13.76 0.10 -1.63
CA THR A 457 14.33 -0.69 -2.72
C THR A 457 13.61 -0.41 -4.04
N GLU A 458 14.23 -0.79 -5.17
CA GLU A 458 13.54 -0.77 -6.46
C GLU A 458 12.22 -1.56 -6.38
N PRO A 459 11.12 -1.08 -7.01
CA PRO A 459 11.11 -0.06 -8.06
C PRO A 459 11.04 1.40 -7.59
N LEU A 460 10.77 1.68 -6.31
CA LEU A 460 10.59 3.04 -5.77
C LEU A 460 11.51 3.27 -4.57
N THR A 461 12.53 4.10 -4.74
CA THR A 461 13.60 4.26 -3.73
C THR A 461 13.45 5.51 -2.86
N GLU A 462 12.30 6.20 -2.92
CA GLU A 462 12.09 7.46 -2.20
C GLU A 462 11.83 7.28 -0.69
N ALA A 463 11.44 6.07 -0.28
CA ALA A 463 11.13 5.75 1.10
C ALA A 463 12.42 5.63 1.92
N LEU A 464 12.35 6.02 3.19
CA LEU A 464 13.45 5.82 4.13
C LEU A 464 13.57 4.34 4.50
N PRO A 465 14.79 3.84 4.79
CA PRO A 465 14.98 2.50 5.33
C PRO A 465 14.16 2.31 6.61
N ARG A 466 13.68 1.08 6.83
CA ARG A 466 12.93 0.75 8.04
C ARG A 466 13.80 0.93 9.29
N SER A 467 13.29 1.67 10.25
CA SER A 467 13.89 1.82 11.58
C SER A 467 12.80 2.12 12.62
N ASP A 468 13.18 2.11 13.89
CA ASP A 468 12.27 2.54 14.97
C ASP A 468 11.90 4.04 14.88
N SER A 469 12.63 4.80 14.05
CA SER A 469 12.44 6.24 13.82
C SER A 469 11.58 6.57 12.59
N VAL A 470 11.09 5.56 11.85
CA VAL A 470 10.24 5.80 10.66
C VAL A 470 8.91 5.08 10.84
N ALA A 471 7.83 5.84 10.94
CA ALA A 471 6.48 5.31 10.87
C ALA A 471 6.04 5.17 9.41
N LYS A 472 5.67 3.96 9.01
CA LYS A 472 5.13 3.67 7.68
C LYS A 472 3.66 3.26 7.78
N ALA A 473 2.81 3.88 6.97
CA ALA A 473 1.38 3.59 6.93
C ALA A 473 0.87 3.45 5.50
N LEU A 474 0.13 2.38 5.25
CA LEU A 474 -0.58 2.13 4.00
C LEU A 474 -2.06 2.39 4.25
N ILE A 475 -2.68 3.28 3.47
CA ILE A 475 -4.12 3.55 3.56
C ILE A 475 -4.77 3.05 2.28
N VAL A 476 -5.51 1.94 2.36
CA VAL A 476 -6.27 1.37 1.25
C VAL A 476 -7.70 1.87 1.30
N MET A 477 -8.12 2.58 0.26
CA MET A 477 -9.46 3.16 0.17
C MET A 477 -10.18 2.69 -1.09
N THR A 478 -11.28 1.98 -0.90
CA THR A 478 -12.04 1.28 -1.96
C THR A 478 -13.51 1.13 -1.57
N ASP A 479 -14.40 0.83 -2.51
CA ASP A 479 -15.75 0.35 -2.21
C ASP A 479 -15.81 -1.15 -1.88
N GLY A 480 -14.65 -1.82 -1.92
CA GLY A 480 -14.41 -3.15 -1.34
C GLY A 480 -14.69 -4.31 -2.28
N GLU A 481 -15.08 -4.06 -3.52
CA GLU A 481 -15.41 -5.09 -4.50
C GLU A 481 -14.30 -5.19 -5.55
N ASN A 482 -13.51 -6.27 -5.51
CA ASN A 482 -12.73 -6.64 -6.67
C ASN A 482 -13.70 -6.99 -7.81
N TYR A 483 -13.46 -6.44 -8.99
CA TYR A 483 -14.34 -6.62 -10.13
C TYR A 483 -13.49 -7.08 -11.32
N PRO A 484 -13.40 -8.39 -11.61
CA PRO A 484 -12.60 -8.88 -12.72
C PRO A 484 -13.17 -8.43 -14.06
N ALA A 485 -12.34 -8.38 -15.09
CA ALA A 485 -12.87 -8.44 -16.45
C ALA A 485 -13.48 -9.83 -16.67
N TRP A 486 -14.75 -9.90 -17.08
CA TRP A 486 -15.47 -11.16 -17.25
C TRP A 486 -16.14 -11.26 -18.63
N GLY A 487 -16.04 -12.44 -19.23
CA GLY A 487 -16.67 -12.81 -20.49
C GLY A 487 -16.64 -14.31 -20.70
N ASN A 488 -17.65 -14.85 -21.38
CA ASN A 488 -17.74 -16.28 -21.72
C ASN A 488 -16.90 -16.65 -22.96
N ASP A 489 -16.00 -15.78 -23.38
CA ASP A 489 -15.08 -15.98 -24.49
C ASP A 489 -13.74 -16.54 -24.02
N MET A 490 -12.89 -16.89 -24.99
CA MET A 490 -11.57 -17.47 -24.75
C MET A 490 -10.67 -16.57 -23.87
N ASN A 491 -10.84 -15.25 -23.94
CA ASN A 491 -10.01 -14.28 -23.22
C ASN A 491 -10.53 -13.95 -21.82
N GLY A 492 -11.75 -14.38 -21.49
CA GLY A 492 -12.39 -14.03 -20.23
C GLY A 492 -12.87 -12.58 -20.17
N GLY A 493 -13.16 -11.94 -21.31
CA GLY A 493 -13.74 -10.60 -21.38
C GLY A 493 -12.77 -9.46 -21.67
N ALA A 494 -11.57 -9.43 -21.06
CA ALA A 494 -10.54 -8.44 -21.40
C ALA A 494 -9.13 -8.85 -20.95
N TYR A 495 -8.14 -8.09 -21.42
CA TYR A 495 -6.77 -8.13 -20.90
C TYR A 495 -6.66 -7.29 -19.63
N PHE A 496 -6.05 -7.85 -18.58
CA PHE A 496 -5.86 -7.19 -17.28
C PHE A 496 -4.45 -7.46 -16.71
N SER A 497 -4.17 -7.08 -15.46
CA SER A 497 -2.81 -7.10 -14.90
C SER A 497 -2.13 -8.47 -14.94
N TRP A 498 -2.89 -9.57 -14.88
CA TRP A 498 -2.40 -10.94 -14.99
C TRP A 498 -2.54 -11.52 -16.41
N GLY A 499 -2.79 -10.68 -17.43
CA GLY A 499 -3.00 -11.11 -18.81
C GLY A 499 -4.46 -11.44 -19.13
N TYR A 500 -4.70 -12.42 -20.00
CA TYR A 500 -6.02 -13.03 -20.21
C TYR A 500 -6.25 -14.16 -19.21
N ARG A 501 -7.52 -14.49 -18.97
CA ARG A 501 -7.93 -15.54 -18.01
C ARG A 501 -7.22 -16.89 -18.25
N TRP A 502 -7.10 -17.30 -19.50
CA TRP A 502 -6.48 -18.58 -19.87
C TRP A 502 -4.95 -18.62 -19.68
N ASN A 503 -4.29 -17.47 -19.41
CA ASN A 503 -2.88 -17.45 -19.02
C ASN A 503 -2.66 -18.04 -17.62
N ASN A 504 -3.72 -18.21 -16.81
CA ASN A 504 -3.68 -18.82 -15.48
C ASN A 504 -2.70 -18.15 -14.49
N ARG A 505 -2.42 -16.85 -14.68
CA ARG A 505 -1.53 -16.07 -13.80
C ARG A 505 -2.24 -15.53 -12.55
N LEU A 506 -3.56 -15.35 -12.61
CA LEU A 506 -4.37 -14.97 -11.45
C LEU A 506 -4.53 -16.16 -10.49
N ALA A 507 -5.01 -17.28 -11.03
CA ALA A 507 -5.24 -18.55 -10.36
C ALA A 507 -5.44 -19.67 -11.40
N PRO A 508 -5.42 -20.96 -11.00
CA PRO A 508 -5.72 -22.08 -11.88
C PRO A 508 -7.09 -22.00 -12.59
N PRO A 509 -7.29 -22.69 -13.73
CA PRO A 509 -8.54 -22.63 -14.50
C PRO A 509 -9.82 -22.93 -13.70
N GLU A 510 -9.76 -23.89 -12.77
CA GLU A 510 -10.88 -24.29 -11.90
C GLU A 510 -11.28 -23.23 -10.87
N GLU A 511 -10.39 -22.27 -10.59
CA GLU A 511 -10.59 -21.11 -9.72
C GLU A 511 -10.87 -19.84 -10.52
N THR A 512 -11.02 -19.94 -11.84
CA THR A 512 -11.29 -18.80 -12.72
C THR A 512 -12.37 -19.11 -13.77
N ASP A 513 -13.22 -20.11 -13.54
CA ASP A 513 -14.28 -20.52 -14.48
C ASP A 513 -15.63 -19.80 -14.26
N SER A 514 -15.73 -18.90 -13.28
CA SER A 514 -16.89 -18.02 -13.03
C SER A 514 -16.45 -16.62 -12.58
N PHE A 515 -17.36 -15.64 -12.68
CA PHE A 515 -17.12 -14.28 -12.19
C PHE A 515 -16.74 -14.30 -10.71
N ASP A 516 -17.55 -14.99 -9.89
CA ASP A 516 -17.36 -15.07 -8.44
C ASP A 516 -16.01 -15.69 -8.08
N LYS A 517 -15.60 -16.77 -8.73
CA LYS A 517 -14.30 -17.40 -8.45
C LYS A 517 -13.12 -16.54 -8.85
N MET A 518 -13.21 -15.81 -9.97
CA MET A 518 -12.17 -14.82 -10.31
C MET A 518 -12.11 -13.69 -9.29
N SER A 519 -13.27 -13.24 -8.79
CA SER A 519 -13.34 -12.27 -7.69
C SER A 519 -12.67 -12.82 -6.43
N ASP A 520 -12.97 -14.05 -6.03
CA ASP A 520 -12.38 -14.72 -4.86
C ASP A 520 -10.86 -14.90 -5.00
N ALA A 521 -10.37 -15.21 -6.21
CA ALA A 521 -8.94 -15.30 -6.49
C ALA A 521 -8.25 -13.93 -6.38
N MET A 522 -8.90 -12.86 -6.85
CA MET A 522 -8.41 -11.49 -6.67
C MET A 522 -8.40 -11.08 -5.19
N ASP A 523 -9.44 -11.42 -4.43
CA ASP A 523 -9.50 -11.19 -2.98
C ASP A 523 -8.38 -11.91 -2.24
N THR A 524 -8.09 -13.16 -2.62
CA THR A 524 -6.96 -13.94 -2.08
C THR A 524 -5.63 -13.23 -2.30
N LYS A 525 -5.40 -12.70 -3.52
CA LYS A 525 -4.20 -11.94 -3.85
C LYS A 525 -4.16 -10.57 -3.15
N THR A 526 -5.30 -9.91 -2.94
CA THR A 526 -5.41 -8.68 -2.14
C THR A 526 -4.97 -8.94 -0.69
N LEU A 527 -5.50 -9.98 -0.05
CA LEU A 527 -5.11 -10.36 1.31
C LEU A 527 -3.63 -10.71 1.41
N ALA A 528 -3.07 -11.37 0.40
CA ALA A 528 -1.63 -11.65 0.33
C ALA A 528 -0.79 -10.36 0.28
N ALA A 529 -1.17 -9.37 -0.55
CA ALA A 529 -0.49 -8.07 -0.59
C ALA A 529 -0.59 -7.30 0.75
N CYS A 530 -1.76 -7.32 1.40
CA CYS A 530 -1.94 -6.74 2.73
C CYS A 530 -1.07 -7.45 3.78
N LYS A 531 -0.96 -8.78 3.69
CA LYS A 531 -0.07 -9.57 4.56
C LYS A 531 1.39 -9.18 4.35
N THR A 532 1.86 -9.03 3.11
CA THR A 532 3.20 -8.54 2.79
C THR A 532 3.48 -7.20 3.47
N ALA A 533 2.54 -6.24 3.38
CA ALA A 533 2.67 -4.95 4.04
C ALA A 533 2.86 -5.09 5.57
N ARG A 534 2.03 -5.93 6.22
CA ARG A 534 2.10 -6.15 7.67
C ARG A 534 3.39 -6.87 8.09
N ASP A 535 3.83 -7.86 7.32
CA ASP A 535 5.09 -8.58 7.58
C ASP A 535 6.30 -7.62 7.49
N LEU A 536 6.23 -6.62 6.60
CA LEU A 536 7.19 -5.51 6.49
C LEU A 536 7.04 -4.45 7.59
N GLY A 537 6.11 -4.62 8.54
CA GLY A 537 5.89 -3.70 9.66
C GLY A 537 5.15 -2.41 9.30
N ILE A 538 4.52 -2.37 8.11
CA ILE A 538 3.70 -1.25 7.66
C ILE A 538 2.32 -1.36 8.31
N ARG A 539 1.82 -0.25 8.88
CA ARG A 539 0.45 -0.21 9.42
C ARG A 539 -0.54 -0.04 8.28
N VAL A 540 -1.36 -1.06 8.07
CA VAL A 540 -2.40 -1.09 7.03
C VAL A 540 -3.72 -0.59 7.60
N TYR A 541 -4.16 0.56 7.12
CA TYR A 541 -5.47 1.15 7.33
C TYR A 541 -6.35 0.84 6.12
N VAL A 542 -7.60 0.49 6.36
CA VAL A 542 -8.57 0.21 5.31
C VAL A 542 -9.79 1.10 5.49
N VAL A 543 -10.23 1.76 4.42
CA VAL A 543 -11.41 2.62 4.38
C VAL A 543 -12.36 2.10 3.31
N GLY A 544 -13.42 1.44 3.74
CA GLY A 544 -14.42 0.81 2.89
C GLY A 544 -15.65 1.71 2.67
N LEU A 545 -15.90 2.13 1.43
CA LEU A 545 -17.04 2.97 1.08
C LEU A 545 -18.27 2.17 0.67
N ALA A 546 -19.32 2.17 1.51
CA ALA A 546 -20.60 1.51 1.22
C ALA A 546 -20.47 0.01 0.85
N VAL A 547 -19.63 -0.70 1.61
CA VAL A 547 -19.23 -2.10 1.38
C VAL A 547 -20.34 -3.08 1.75
N ALA A 548 -20.58 -4.09 0.92
CA ALA A 548 -21.47 -5.21 1.25
C ALA A 548 -20.92 -6.06 2.42
N SER A 549 -21.79 -6.74 3.17
CA SER A 549 -21.40 -7.43 4.41
C SER A 549 -20.32 -8.51 4.26
N GLY A 550 -20.25 -9.22 3.13
CA GLY A 550 -19.21 -10.23 2.86
C GLY A 550 -17.84 -9.61 2.56
N LEU A 551 -17.82 -8.56 1.74
CA LEU A 551 -16.62 -7.81 1.35
C LEU A 551 -16.01 -7.04 2.54
N LYS A 552 -16.84 -6.68 3.52
CA LYS A 552 -16.39 -6.06 4.76
C LYS A 552 -15.39 -6.93 5.52
N ALA A 553 -15.62 -8.25 5.59
CA ALA A 553 -14.75 -9.17 6.31
C ALA A 553 -13.35 -9.26 5.67
N MET A 554 -13.28 -9.29 4.33
CA MET A 554 -12.01 -9.28 3.59
C MET A 554 -11.22 -8.00 3.87
N LEU A 555 -11.88 -6.84 3.87
CA LEU A 555 -11.25 -5.56 4.18
C LEU A 555 -10.78 -5.46 5.65
N GLU A 556 -11.54 -6.01 6.60
CA GLU A 556 -11.13 -6.11 8.00
C GLU A 556 -9.88 -7.01 8.17
N GLU A 557 -9.79 -8.09 7.41
CA GLU A 557 -8.62 -8.99 7.42
C GLU A 557 -7.40 -8.36 6.73
N CYS A 558 -7.59 -7.50 5.73
CA CYS A 558 -6.50 -6.71 5.14
C CYS A 558 -5.91 -5.70 6.13
N ALA A 559 -6.71 -5.12 7.03
CA ALA A 559 -6.26 -4.14 8.00
C ALA A 559 -5.26 -4.74 9.03
N SER A 560 -4.49 -3.88 9.71
CA SER A 560 -3.55 -4.32 10.78
C SER A 560 -4.22 -4.69 12.10
N GLY A 561 -5.54 -4.56 12.16
CA GLY A 561 -6.38 -4.82 13.32
C GLY A 561 -7.75 -4.17 13.15
N PRO A 562 -8.76 -4.53 13.95
CA PRO A 562 -10.10 -3.96 13.87
C PRO A 562 -10.12 -2.44 14.00
N GLU A 563 -9.19 -1.86 14.77
CA GLU A 563 -9.06 -0.43 14.95
C GLU A 563 -8.50 0.31 13.72
N TYR A 564 -7.99 -0.42 12.72
CA TYR A 564 -7.46 0.13 11.47
C TYR A 564 -8.45 0.03 10.30
N ALA A 565 -9.64 -0.53 10.53
CA ALA A 565 -10.68 -0.69 9.53
C ALA A 565 -11.83 0.30 9.76
N PHE A 566 -12.13 1.11 8.76
CA PHE A 566 -13.10 2.19 8.80
C PHE A 566 -14.16 1.97 7.71
N PHE A 567 -15.44 2.09 8.08
CA PHE A 567 -16.57 1.83 7.19
C PHE A 567 -17.62 2.94 7.33
N PRO A 568 -17.35 4.13 6.77
CA PRO A 568 -18.23 5.29 6.90
C PRO A 568 -19.57 5.06 6.22
N ASN A 569 -20.66 5.47 6.89
CA ASN A 569 -22.01 5.38 6.33
C ASN A 569 -22.38 6.64 5.53
N THR A 570 -21.79 7.78 5.90
CA THR A 570 -22.03 9.07 5.27
C THR A 570 -20.73 9.73 4.81
N PRO A 571 -20.80 10.71 3.88
CA PRO A 571 -19.61 11.46 3.45
C PRO A 571 -18.92 12.24 4.58
N SER A 572 -19.65 12.66 5.61
CA SER A 572 -19.07 13.32 6.78
C SER A 572 -18.27 12.35 7.65
N ASP A 573 -18.79 11.13 7.86
CA ASP A 573 -18.10 10.09 8.62
C ASP A 573 -16.73 9.80 8.00
N LEU A 574 -16.68 9.77 6.67
CA LEU A 574 -15.44 9.55 5.93
C LEU A 574 -14.37 10.61 6.25
N VAL A 575 -14.76 11.89 6.35
CA VAL A 575 -13.81 12.96 6.70
C VAL A 575 -13.33 12.80 8.13
N ASP A 576 -14.22 12.41 9.05
CA ASP A 576 -13.89 12.23 10.46
C ASP A 576 -13.01 10.98 10.69
N ASP A 577 -13.24 9.89 9.97
CA ASP A 577 -12.38 8.69 9.95
C ASP A 577 -10.96 9.07 9.54
N PHE A 578 -10.80 9.89 8.50
CA PHE A 578 -9.47 10.34 8.06
C PHE A 578 -8.79 11.30 9.05
N LYS A 579 -9.55 12.13 9.76
CA LYS A 579 -9.01 12.92 10.88
C LYS A 579 -8.50 12.00 11.99
N GLU A 580 -9.24 10.94 12.31
CA GLU A 580 -8.83 9.96 13.31
C GLU A 580 -7.56 9.22 12.88
N ILE A 581 -7.49 8.73 11.63
CA ILE A 581 -6.30 8.09 11.08
C ILE A 581 -5.10 9.04 11.18
N ALA A 582 -5.26 10.28 10.73
CA ALA A 582 -4.19 11.27 10.76
C ALA A 582 -3.75 11.63 12.19
N GLY A 583 -4.70 11.72 13.12
CA GLY A 583 -4.41 11.93 14.54
C GLY A 583 -3.64 10.77 15.17
N ARG A 584 -3.93 9.53 14.78
CA ARG A 584 -3.21 8.32 15.24
C ARG A 584 -1.80 8.20 14.64
N LEU A 585 -1.59 8.74 13.44
CA LEU A 585 -0.29 8.79 12.78
C LEU A 585 0.60 9.95 13.28
N ALA A 586 0.04 10.90 14.05
CA ALA A 586 0.79 11.99 14.64
C ALA A 586 1.72 11.49 15.77
N PRO A 587 3.00 11.91 15.82
CA PRO A 587 4.00 11.29 16.69
C PRO A 587 3.93 11.80 18.15
N LEU A 588 3.47 10.94 19.06
CA LEU A 588 3.62 11.15 20.51
C LEU A 588 3.73 9.80 21.25
N ARG A 589 4.90 9.46 21.82
CA ARG A 589 5.08 8.33 22.77
C ARG A 589 6.13 8.60 23.85
N LEU A 590 5.90 7.98 25.01
CA LEU A 590 6.72 7.95 26.22
C LEU A 590 7.68 6.75 26.20
N ALA A 591 8.94 6.93 26.59
CA ALA A 591 9.82 5.85 27.05
C ALA A 591 9.98 5.98 28.57
N GLN A 592 9.68 4.89 29.31
CA GLN A 592 9.84 4.82 30.77
C GLN A 592 11.16 4.16 31.15
#